data_AF-A0A954BLN0-F1
#
_entry.id   AF-A0A954BLN0-F1
#
_cell.length_a   1.000
_cell.length_b   1.000
_cell.length_c   1.000
_cell.angle_alpha   90.00
_cell.angle_beta   90.00
_cell.angle_gamma   90.00
#
_symmetry.space_group_name_H-M   'P 1'
#
loop_
_entity.id
_entity.type
_entity.pdbx_description
1 polymer ?
#
loop_
_entity_poly.entity_id
_entity_poly.type
_entity_poly.pdbx_seq_one_letter_code
_entity_poly.pdbx_strand_id
1 'polypeptide(L)'
;MADTLAASPHDTEKLTDSLVEKARRIAPAIAARAADAERNRKVADETIQDVADAGLLEIMVPRRYGGHELGISSMVKVVKALSPLDMSTGWTLAFYMVHNWMWCLMPEQAQQEIFANGPSCRGPIMVAPTVRAVAEPGGFRINGRAKWGTGSAHAQWCMVSGIVDEDLPAPAEGEPPRPPTVHMFAMPWQDAKLEDTWYTSGMAATSSHDVVFDNVFIPAHRVMDATPARTGEAEGGKIHNSSIYSSAFTPMLAVSALSAMVAGTLGVSAHAVERAQTFLSTYSGKSSVDNPALQIRLAKADLAAQTASTMIDALAAEIEADALAPPVPIERRARQRAMSSFIASM
;
A
#
# COMPACT_ATOMS: atom_id res chain seq x y z
N MET A 1 -28.87 -11.05 13.70
CA MET A 1 -28.82 -10.48 12.35
C MET A 1 -29.07 -8.98 12.48
N ALA A 2 -27.99 -8.21 12.62
CA ALA A 2 -28.08 -6.76 12.49
C ALA A 2 -27.86 -6.47 11.00
N ASP A 3 -28.93 -6.03 10.36
CA ASP A 3 -28.97 -5.62 8.96
C ASP A 3 -28.06 -4.40 8.82
N THR A 4 -26.79 -4.63 8.46
CA THR A 4 -25.84 -3.55 8.25
C THR A 4 -26.08 -3.04 6.84
N LEU A 5 -27.05 -2.14 6.70
CA LEU A 5 -27.31 -1.42 5.46
C LEU A 5 -25.97 -0.86 4.96
N ALA A 6 -25.60 -1.17 3.72
CA ALA A 6 -24.42 -0.60 3.08
C ALA A 6 -24.49 0.93 3.18
N ALA A 7 -23.40 1.57 3.59
CA ALA A 7 -23.34 3.02 3.74
C ALA A 7 -23.70 3.69 2.41
N SER A 8 -24.52 4.74 2.46
CA SER A 8 -24.87 5.48 1.25
C SER A 8 -23.61 6.14 0.65
N PRO A 9 -23.54 6.39 -0.67
CA PRO A 9 -22.41 7.11 -1.27
C PRO A 9 -22.12 8.46 -0.60
N HIS A 10 -23.16 9.15 -0.13
CA HIS A 10 -23.06 10.42 0.60
C HIS A 10 -22.39 10.27 1.97
N ASP A 11 -22.68 9.19 2.69
CA ASP A 11 -22.06 8.91 3.99
C ASP A 11 -20.59 8.52 3.84
N THR A 12 -20.28 7.75 2.78
CA THR A 12 -18.91 7.40 2.38
C THR A 12 -18.09 8.65 2.06
N GLU A 13 -18.63 9.59 1.28
CA GLU A 13 -17.96 10.84 0.92
C GLU A 13 -17.69 11.71 2.16
N LYS A 14 -18.71 11.92 3.01
CA LYS A 14 -18.54 12.67 4.27
C LYS A 14 -17.49 12.06 5.20
N LEU A 15 -17.48 10.74 5.33
CA LEU A 15 -16.48 10.06 6.15
C LEU A 15 -15.08 10.24 5.57
N THR A 16 -14.95 10.12 4.24
CA THR A 16 -13.69 10.35 3.53
C THR A 16 -13.17 11.77 3.77
N ASP A 17 -14.02 12.78 3.63
CA ASP A 17 -13.63 14.18 3.84
C ASP A 17 -13.20 14.44 5.28
N SER A 18 -13.87 13.81 6.26
CA SER A 18 -13.49 13.87 7.67
C SER A 18 -12.09 13.28 7.91
N LEU A 19 -11.77 12.14 7.29
CA LEU A 19 -10.46 11.49 7.40
C LEU A 19 -9.36 12.30 6.71
N VAL A 20 -9.66 12.91 5.56
CA VAL A 20 -8.75 13.84 4.87
C VAL A 20 -8.45 15.05 5.75
N GLU A 21 -9.45 15.60 6.44
CA GLU A 21 -9.25 16.71 7.37
C GLU A 21 -8.39 16.31 8.57
N LYS A 22 -8.59 15.12 9.15
CA LYS A 22 -7.69 14.59 10.19
C LYS A 22 -6.26 14.44 9.68
N ALA A 23 -6.08 13.91 8.48
CA ALA A 23 -4.78 13.76 7.84
C ALA A 23 -4.08 15.12 7.67
N ARG A 24 -4.79 16.15 7.21
CA ARG A 24 -4.27 17.53 7.10
C ARG A 24 -3.83 18.11 8.45
N ARG A 25 -4.51 17.78 9.54
CA ARG A 25 -4.13 18.24 10.89
C ARG A 25 -2.84 17.59 11.40
N ILE A 26 -2.58 16.34 11.01
CA ILE A 26 -1.36 15.61 11.38
C ILE A 26 -0.17 15.99 10.50
N ALA A 27 -0.41 16.36 9.25
CA ALA A 27 0.63 16.62 8.25
C ALA A 27 1.74 17.60 8.71
N PRO A 28 1.47 18.71 9.42
CA PRO A 28 2.53 19.58 9.95
C PRO A 28 3.47 18.90 10.94
N ALA A 29 2.96 18.00 11.79
CA ALA A 29 3.79 17.24 12.72
C ALA A 29 4.68 16.21 12.00
N ILE A 30 4.16 15.60 10.92
CA ILE A 30 4.94 14.74 10.03
C ILE A 30 6.11 15.53 9.41
N ALA A 31 5.82 16.72 8.86
CA ALA A 31 6.85 17.58 8.27
C ALA A 31 7.97 17.92 9.28
N ALA A 32 7.59 18.24 10.51
CA ALA A 32 8.53 18.57 11.58
C ALA A 32 9.44 17.38 11.97
N ARG A 33 8.98 16.14 11.79
CA ARG A 33 9.72 14.90 12.11
C ARG A 33 10.48 14.31 10.92
N ALA A 34 10.24 14.79 9.70
CA ALA A 34 10.74 14.17 8.47
C ALA A 34 12.26 13.99 8.43
N ALA A 35 13.02 15.01 8.85
CA ALA A 35 14.48 14.96 8.85
C ALA A 35 15.06 13.93 9.82
N ASP A 36 14.43 13.76 10.99
CA ASP A 36 14.81 12.71 11.95
C ASP A 36 14.39 11.33 11.45
N ALA A 37 13.21 11.21 10.83
CA ALA A 37 12.75 9.97 10.25
C ALA A 37 13.69 9.45 9.14
N GLU A 38 14.18 10.34 8.27
CA GLU A 38 15.19 10.02 7.26
C GLU A 38 16.50 9.54 7.91
N ARG A 39 17.04 10.29 8.88
CA ARG A 39 18.29 9.91 9.60
C ARG A 39 18.18 8.55 10.28
N ASN A 40 17.04 8.29 10.92
CA ASN A 40 16.78 7.07 11.66
C ASN A 40 16.33 5.92 10.75
N ARG A 41 16.08 6.18 9.46
CA ARG A 41 15.59 5.21 8.47
C ARG A 41 14.28 4.55 8.90
N LYS A 42 13.48 5.29 9.67
CA LYS A 42 12.23 4.83 10.30
C LYS A 42 11.27 6.01 10.48
N VAL A 43 10.01 5.84 10.05
CA VAL A 43 8.91 6.75 10.40
C VAL A 43 8.80 6.87 11.91
N ALA A 44 8.73 8.09 12.44
CA ALA A 44 8.65 8.34 13.89
C ALA A 44 7.50 7.56 14.55
N ASP A 45 7.74 7.02 15.75
CA ASP A 45 6.74 6.27 16.53
C ASP A 45 5.52 7.15 16.83
N GLU A 46 5.74 8.43 17.13
CA GLU A 46 4.69 9.43 17.36
C GLU A 46 3.83 9.64 16.11
N THR A 47 4.42 9.61 14.91
CA THR A 47 3.66 9.71 13.66
C THR A 47 2.75 8.51 13.47
N ILE A 48 3.23 7.31 13.80
CA ILE A 48 2.39 6.11 13.72
C ILE A 48 1.25 6.17 14.73
N GLN A 49 1.51 6.69 15.94
CA GLN A 49 0.48 6.89 16.95
C GLN A 49 -0.56 7.93 16.52
N ASP A 50 -0.13 9.10 16.04
CA ASP A 50 -1.04 10.18 15.57
C ASP A 50 -2.01 9.68 14.49
N VAL A 51 -1.50 8.87 13.55
CA VAL A 51 -2.27 8.31 12.43
C VAL A 51 -3.21 7.20 12.90
N ALA A 52 -2.79 6.37 13.86
CA ALA A 52 -3.64 5.36 14.49
C ALA A 52 -4.78 6.01 15.30
N ASP A 53 -4.48 7.02 16.12
CA ASP A 53 -5.48 7.76 16.91
C ASP A 53 -6.51 8.48 16.04
N ALA A 54 -6.09 8.94 14.86
CA ALA A 54 -7.00 9.53 13.88
C ALA A 54 -7.86 8.50 13.13
N GLY A 55 -7.55 7.22 13.24
CA GLY A 55 -8.25 6.12 12.56
C GLY A 55 -7.94 6.01 11.06
N LEU A 56 -6.76 6.45 10.64
CA LEU A 56 -6.40 6.45 9.23
C LEU A 56 -5.91 5.08 8.73
N LEU A 57 -5.49 4.18 9.62
CA LEU A 57 -4.98 2.86 9.21
C LEU A 57 -6.11 1.87 8.87
N GLU A 58 -7.28 2.03 9.48
CA GLU A 58 -8.46 1.18 9.31
C GLU A 58 -9.41 1.61 8.18
N ILE A 59 -8.96 2.50 7.28
CA ILE A 59 -9.75 3.00 6.14
C ILE A 59 -10.38 1.84 5.34
N MET A 60 -9.60 0.81 5.05
CA MET A 60 -10.01 -0.32 4.20
C MET A 60 -10.35 -1.58 4.99
N VAL A 61 -10.49 -1.48 6.31
CA VAL A 61 -10.83 -2.61 7.17
C VAL A 61 -12.36 -2.76 7.27
N PRO A 62 -12.91 -3.99 7.25
CA PRO A 62 -14.33 -4.23 7.39
C PRO A 62 -14.93 -3.65 8.67
N ARG A 63 -16.18 -3.21 8.61
CA ARG A 63 -16.90 -2.69 9.78
C ARG A 63 -16.98 -3.72 10.91
N ARG A 64 -17.04 -5.02 10.57
CA ARG A 64 -17.04 -6.12 11.54
C ARG A 64 -15.77 -6.22 12.39
N TYR A 65 -14.67 -5.61 11.96
CA TYR A 65 -13.42 -5.47 12.74
C TYR A 65 -13.21 -4.04 13.26
N GLY A 66 -14.22 -3.17 13.14
CA GLY A 66 -14.14 -1.78 13.62
C GLY A 66 -13.56 -0.78 12.59
N GLY A 67 -13.34 -1.20 11.35
CA GLY A 67 -12.84 -0.33 10.30
C GLY A 67 -13.89 0.54 9.60
N HIS A 68 -13.44 1.34 8.65
CA HIS A 68 -14.30 2.27 7.91
C HIS A 68 -14.92 1.68 6.64
N GLU A 69 -14.39 0.55 6.15
CA GLU A 69 -14.85 -0.17 4.96
C GLU A 69 -14.96 0.74 3.72
N LEU A 70 -13.97 1.63 3.57
CA LEU A 70 -13.80 2.53 2.43
C LEU A 70 -12.86 1.92 1.39
N GLY A 71 -13.00 2.36 0.14
CA GLY A 71 -12.19 1.88 -0.97
C GLY A 71 -10.90 2.66 -1.23
N ILE A 72 -10.19 2.24 -2.26
CA ILE A 72 -8.89 2.79 -2.69
C ILE A 72 -8.98 4.30 -3.00
N SER A 73 -10.10 4.81 -3.51
CA SER A 73 -10.29 6.24 -3.77
C SER A 73 -10.18 7.08 -2.50
N SER A 74 -10.68 6.56 -1.38
CA SER A 74 -10.61 7.25 -0.09
C SER A 74 -9.19 7.25 0.46
N MET A 75 -8.49 6.12 0.32
CA MET A 75 -7.07 6.02 0.68
C MET A 75 -6.23 7.00 -0.13
N VAL A 76 -6.41 7.08 -1.46
CA VAL A 76 -5.66 8.03 -2.31
C VAL A 76 -5.83 9.48 -1.82
N LYS A 77 -7.06 9.89 -1.48
CA LYS A 77 -7.33 11.24 -0.94
C LYS A 77 -6.59 11.50 0.39
N VAL A 78 -6.57 10.52 1.29
CA VAL A 78 -5.87 10.64 2.58
C VAL A 78 -4.35 10.68 2.38
N VAL A 79 -3.80 9.80 1.55
CA VAL A 79 -2.36 9.76 1.25
C VAL A 79 -1.89 11.06 0.58
N LYS A 80 -2.72 11.65 -0.30
CA LYS A 80 -2.48 12.97 -0.90
C LYS A 80 -2.39 14.11 0.11
N ALA A 81 -3.04 14.00 1.27
CA ALA A 81 -2.95 15.00 2.32
C ALA A 81 -1.67 14.89 3.18
N LEU A 82 -1.02 13.71 3.20
CA LEU A 82 0.12 13.42 4.08
C LEU A 82 1.46 13.48 3.35
N SER A 83 1.54 12.84 2.18
CA SER A 83 2.79 12.61 1.45
C SER A 83 3.50 13.85 0.90
N PRO A 84 2.86 14.99 0.61
CA PRO A 84 3.58 16.18 0.14
C PRO A 84 4.66 16.69 1.10
N LEU A 85 4.57 16.33 2.39
CA LEU A 85 5.48 16.80 3.44
C LEU A 85 6.54 15.77 3.85
N ASP A 86 6.23 14.48 3.70
CA ASP A 86 7.18 13.38 3.83
C ASP A 86 6.70 12.18 3.02
N MET A 87 7.37 11.95 1.89
CA MET A 87 7.03 10.85 0.97
C MET A 87 7.27 9.47 1.60
N SER A 88 8.26 9.33 2.50
CA SER A 88 8.56 8.05 3.17
C SER A 88 7.41 7.65 4.12
N THR A 89 6.92 8.61 4.90
CA THR A 89 5.73 8.42 5.74
C THR A 89 4.52 8.12 4.87
N GLY A 90 4.24 8.94 3.85
CA GLY A 90 3.12 8.74 2.93
C GLY A 90 3.08 7.34 2.31
N TRP A 91 4.23 6.86 1.83
CA TRP A 91 4.39 5.50 1.29
C TRP A 91 4.11 4.44 2.34
N THR A 92 4.74 4.54 3.51
CA THR A 92 4.57 3.55 4.60
C THR A 92 3.11 3.43 5.02
N LEU A 93 2.41 4.56 5.14
CA LEU A 93 1.00 4.59 5.51
C LEU A 93 0.09 4.05 4.40
N ALA A 94 0.34 4.38 3.14
CA ALA A 94 -0.38 3.81 1.99
C ALA A 94 -0.26 2.28 1.97
N PHE A 95 0.94 1.75 2.23
CA PHE A 95 1.18 0.32 2.33
C PHE A 95 0.45 -0.30 3.53
N TYR A 96 0.45 0.31 4.71
CA TYR A 96 -0.37 -0.20 5.82
C TYR A 96 -1.87 -0.21 5.48
N MET A 97 -2.40 0.84 4.85
CA MET A 97 -3.82 0.90 4.49
C MET A 97 -4.20 -0.20 3.48
N VAL A 98 -3.40 -0.41 2.43
CA VAL A 98 -3.67 -1.48 1.45
C VAL A 98 -3.36 -2.87 2.00
N HIS A 99 -2.37 -3.01 2.88
CA HIS A 99 -2.11 -4.28 3.56
C HIS A 99 -3.27 -4.66 4.48
N ASN A 100 -3.93 -3.69 5.10
CA ASN A 100 -5.17 -3.93 5.83
C ASN A 100 -6.28 -4.49 4.94
N TRP A 101 -6.41 -4.02 3.70
CA TRP A 101 -7.26 -4.67 2.70
C TRP A 101 -6.79 -6.10 2.36
N MET A 102 -5.48 -6.33 2.22
CA MET A 102 -4.94 -7.66 1.92
C MET A 102 -5.13 -8.66 3.06
N TRP A 103 -5.02 -8.23 4.33
CA TRP A 103 -5.33 -9.05 5.49
C TRP A 103 -6.75 -9.62 5.39
N CYS A 104 -7.68 -8.85 4.83
CA CYS A 104 -9.07 -9.24 4.64
C CYS A 104 -9.31 -10.24 3.50
N LEU A 105 -8.26 -10.65 2.79
CA LEU A 105 -8.33 -11.71 1.77
C LEU A 105 -7.91 -13.09 2.31
N MET A 106 -7.32 -13.14 3.51
CA MET A 106 -6.94 -14.37 4.20
C MET A 106 -8.17 -15.17 4.64
N PRO A 107 -8.05 -16.48 4.98
CA PRO A 107 -9.15 -17.22 5.59
C PRO A 107 -9.69 -16.52 6.86
N GLU A 108 -10.99 -16.63 7.12
CA GLU A 108 -11.67 -15.89 8.20
C GLU A 108 -11.00 -16.04 9.57
N GLN A 109 -10.52 -17.24 9.90
CA GLN A 109 -9.82 -17.50 11.16
C GLN A 109 -8.52 -16.67 11.27
N ALA A 110 -7.75 -16.55 10.19
CA ALA A 110 -6.56 -15.69 10.19
C ALA A 110 -6.92 -14.21 10.32
N GLN A 111 -8.00 -13.75 9.66
CA GLN A 111 -8.47 -12.38 9.80
C GLN A 111 -8.82 -12.05 11.27
N GLN A 112 -9.52 -12.96 11.96
CA GLN A 112 -9.85 -12.80 13.38
C GLN A 112 -8.60 -12.66 14.26
N GLU A 113 -7.55 -13.43 13.98
CA GLU A 113 -6.28 -13.34 14.71
C GLU A 113 -5.52 -12.03 14.42
N ILE A 114 -5.49 -11.62 13.15
CA ILE A 114 -4.80 -10.40 12.70
C ILE A 114 -5.42 -9.15 13.34
N PHE A 115 -6.76 -9.08 13.41
CA PHE A 115 -7.50 -7.96 13.97
C PHE A 115 -7.86 -8.11 15.45
N ALA A 116 -7.32 -9.11 16.15
CA ALA A 116 -7.65 -9.39 17.55
C ALA A 116 -7.30 -8.22 18.51
N ASN A 117 -6.31 -7.40 18.15
CA ASN A 117 -5.76 -6.34 19.01
C ASN A 117 -6.13 -4.91 18.56
N GLY A 118 -7.07 -4.77 17.61
CA GLY A 118 -7.50 -3.46 17.14
C GLY A 118 -8.02 -3.46 15.71
N PRO A 119 -8.58 -2.32 15.24
CA PRO A 119 -9.23 -2.22 13.95
C PRO A 119 -8.27 -2.17 12.78
N SER A 120 -6.96 -2.20 13.01
CA SER A 120 -5.95 -2.27 11.95
C SER A 120 -4.74 -3.08 12.42
N CYS A 121 -4.03 -3.63 11.46
CA CYS A 121 -2.78 -4.34 11.66
C CYS A 121 -1.69 -3.75 10.78
N ARG A 122 -0.52 -3.48 11.38
CA ARG A 122 0.67 -3.01 10.69
C ARG A 122 1.59 -4.18 10.38
N GLY A 123 2.24 -4.13 9.24
CA GLY A 123 3.13 -5.20 8.84
C GLY A 123 3.51 -5.15 7.37
N PRO A 124 4.71 -5.62 7.00
CA PRO A 124 5.06 -5.78 5.59
C PRO A 124 4.30 -6.93 4.96
N ILE A 125 3.93 -6.75 3.70
CA ILE A 125 3.51 -7.84 2.82
C ILE A 125 4.40 -7.87 1.59
N MET A 126 5.14 -8.96 1.42
CA MET A 126 6.11 -9.11 0.33
C MET A 126 5.55 -10.07 -0.72
N VAL A 127 5.12 -9.49 -1.85
CA VAL A 127 4.30 -10.21 -2.85
C VAL A 127 5.10 -11.03 -3.85
N ALA A 128 6.40 -10.79 -3.96
CA ALA A 128 7.28 -11.58 -4.82
C ALA A 128 7.44 -13.01 -4.24
N PRO A 129 7.17 -14.07 -5.00
CA PRO A 129 7.23 -15.46 -4.53
C PRO A 129 8.69 -15.91 -4.34
N THR A 130 9.29 -15.47 -3.25
CA THR A 130 10.74 -15.61 -2.96
C THR A 130 11.03 -16.63 -1.87
N VAL A 131 9.97 -17.11 -1.21
CA VAL A 131 10.03 -18.11 -0.16
C VAL A 131 9.60 -19.48 -0.71
N ARG A 132 10.24 -20.53 -0.21
CA ARG A 132 9.89 -21.92 -0.49
C ARG A 132 9.14 -22.49 0.71
N ALA A 133 8.11 -23.28 0.46
CA ALA A 133 7.29 -23.89 1.48
C ALA A 133 7.25 -25.41 1.28
N VAL A 134 7.30 -26.16 2.37
CA VAL A 134 7.10 -27.62 2.38
C VAL A 134 5.86 -27.92 3.21
N ALA A 135 4.97 -28.76 2.68
CA ALA A 135 3.78 -29.18 3.42
C ALA A 135 4.16 -30.02 4.64
N GLU A 136 3.52 -29.76 5.78
CA GLU A 136 3.66 -30.59 6.99
C GLU A 136 2.31 -30.77 7.70
N PRO A 137 2.15 -31.74 8.63
CA PRO A 137 0.89 -31.96 9.31
C PRO A 137 0.34 -30.67 9.97
N GLY A 138 -0.81 -30.20 9.49
CA GLY A 138 -1.48 -28.99 10.00
C GLY A 138 -1.04 -27.67 9.36
N GLY A 139 -0.11 -27.66 8.40
CA GLY A 139 0.35 -26.42 7.78
C GLY A 139 1.57 -26.58 6.87
N PHE A 140 2.48 -25.62 6.97
CA PHE A 140 3.65 -25.52 6.10
C PHE A 140 4.88 -25.04 6.88
N ARG A 141 6.08 -25.45 6.45
CA ARG A 141 7.35 -24.84 6.85
C ARG A 141 7.88 -23.98 5.75
N ILE A 142 8.18 -22.72 6.06
CA ILE A 142 8.69 -21.77 5.08
C ILE A 142 10.15 -21.41 5.34
N ASN A 143 10.91 -21.27 4.24
CA ASN A 143 12.30 -20.88 4.23
C ASN A 143 12.57 -19.88 3.09
N GLY A 144 13.40 -18.88 3.35
CA GLY A 144 13.86 -17.96 2.32
C GLY A 144 14.06 -16.54 2.82
N ARG A 145 14.14 -15.62 1.86
CA ARG A 145 14.34 -14.20 2.11
C ARG A 145 13.48 -13.40 1.16
N ALA A 146 12.70 -12.49 1.71
CA ALA A 146 11.93 -11.52 0.95
C ALA A 146 12.53 -10.13 1.14
N LYS A 147 12.61 -9.37 0.05
CA LYS A 147 13.13 -8.00 0.05
C LYS A 147 12.01 -7.00 0.18
N TRP A 148 12.37 -5.79 0.61
CA TRP A 148 11.47 -4.62 0.62
C TRP A 148 10.28 -4.74 1.56
N GLY A 149 10.53 -5.20 2.79
CA GLY A 149 9.56 -5.24 3.88
C GLY A 149 9.22 -3.84 4.41
N THR A 150 8.57 -3.01 3.58
CA THR A 150 8.12 -1.65 3.93
C THR A 150 7.32 -1.66 5.22
N GLY A 151 7.66 -0.76 6.15
CA GLY A 151 6.99 -0.65 7.45
C GLY A 151 7.40 -1.73 8.46
N SER A 152 8.46 -2.49 8.20
CA SER A 152 8.93 -3.53 9.13
C SER A 152 9.24 -3.00 10.55
N ALA A 153 9.63 -1.73 10.67
CA ALA A 153 9.96 -1.12 11.96
C ALA A 153 8.78 -0.99 12.95
N HIS A 154 7.54 -1.08 12.46
CA HIS A 154 6.32 -1.00 13.29
C HIS A 154 5.41 -2.22 13.13
N ALA A 155 5.96 -3.31 12.63
CA ALA A 155 5.20 -4.50 12.26
C ALA A 155 4.66 -5.27 13.47
N GLN A 156 3.41 -5.70 13.35
CA GLN A 156 2.72 -6.60 14.27
C GLN A 156 2.57 -7.99 13.64
N TRP A 157 2.34 -8.01 12.33
CA TRP A 157 2.27 -9.21 11.50
C TRP A 157 3.16 -9.06 10.26
N CYS A 158 3.35 -10.16 9.54
CA CYS A 158 3.99 -10.20 8.24
C CYS A 158 3.25 -11.18 7.33
N MET A 159 3.23 -10.89 6.03
CA MET A 159 2.84 -11.85 4.99
C MET A 159 3.90 -11.93 3.91
N VAL A 160 4.15 -13.13 3.42
CA VAL A 160 5.12 -13.35 2.35
C VAL A 160 4.56 -14.31 1.31
N SER A 161 4.80 -14.02 0.04
CA SER A 161 4.51 -14.94 -1.04
C SER A 161 5.58 -16.03 -1.16
N GLY A 162 5.14 -17.25 -1.39
CA GLY A 162 6.02 -18.37 -1.66
C GLY A 162 5.40 -19.41 -2.58
N ILE A 163 6.21 -20.39 -2.96
CA ILE A 163 5.79 -21.55 -3.73
C ILE A 163 5.93 -22.78 -2.83
N VAL A 164 4.87 -23.58 -2.79
CA VAL A 164 4.90 -24.89 -2.14
C VAL A 164 5.63 -25.87 -3.06
N ASP A 165 6.59 -26.60 -2.53
CA ASP A 165 7.47 -27.48 -3.31
C ASP A 165 6.69 -28.54 -4.08
N GLU A 166 5.61 -29.04 -3.48
CA GLU A 166 4.69 -30.00 -4.09
C GLU A 166 3.86 -29.40 -5.25
N ASP A 167 3.73 -28.07 -5.34
CA ASP A 167 3.06 -27.37 -6.45
C ASP A 167 3.98 -27.08 -7.64
N LEU A 168 5.22 -27.57 -7.62
CA LEU A 168 6.10 -27.59 -8.78
C LEU A 168 5.89 -28.91 -9.54
N PRO A 169 4.88 -29.06 -10.41
CA PRO A 169 4.69 -30.30 -11.15
C PRO A 169 5.93 -30.58 -12.01
N ALA A 170 6.38 -31.83 -12.00
CA ALA A 170 7.22 -32.32 -13.09
C ALA A 170 6.41 -32.20 -14.39
N PRO A 171 6.97 -31.63 -15.48
CA PRO A 171 6.26 -31.57 -16.75
C PRO A 171 5.85 -32.98 -17.16
N ALA A 172 4.56 -33.21 -17.44
CA ALA A 172 4.14 -34.40 -18.15
C ALA A 172 4.74 -34.36 -19.56
N GLU A 173 5.15 -35.51 -20.10
CA GLU A 173 5.76 -35.59 -21.42
C GLU A 173 4.79 -35.04 -22.48
N GLY A 174 5.18 -33.94 -23.14
CA GLY A 174 4.36 -33.27 -24.16
C GLY A 174 3.46 -32.12 -23.66
N GLU A 175 3.43 -31.82 -22.36
CA GLU A 175 2.68 -30.68 -21.82
C GLU A 175 3.59 -29.48 -21.50
N PRO A 176 3.14 -28.24 -21.77
CA PRO A 176 3.87 -27.05 -21.31
C PRO A 176 3.87 -27.01 -19.77
N PRO A 177 4.97 -26.58 -19.13
CA PRO A 177 5.03 -26.49 -17.68
C PRO A 177 3.95 -25.54 -17.16
N ARG A 178 3.13 -26.02 -16.22
CA ARG A 178 2.14 -25.19 -15.52
C ARG A 178 2.87 -24.25 -14.55
N PRO A 179 2.50 -22.95 -14.49
CA PRO A 179 3.04 -22.08 -13.46
C PRO A 179 2.63 -22.59 -12.07
N PRO A 180 3.52 -22.53 -11.06
CA PRO A 180 3.19 -22.95 -9.71
C PRO A 180 2.13 -22.04 -9.10
N THR A 181 1.34 -22.60 -8.18
CA THR A 181 0.43 -21.81 -7.34
C THR A 181 1.26 -20.91 -6.42
N VAL A 182 0.95 -19.61 -6.43
CA VAL A 182 1.57 -18.65 -5.51
C VAL A 182 0.73 -18.56 -4.25
N HIS A 183 1.31 -19.01 -3.14
CA HIS A 183 0.69 -18.95 -1.83
C HIS A 183 1.18 -17.72 -1.06
N MET A 184 0.32 -17.16 -0.21
CA MET A 184 0.69 -16.15 0.77
C MET A 184 0.58 -16.71 2.18
N PHE A 185 1.63 -16.53 2.97
CA PHE A 185 1.78 -17.08 4.31
C PHE A 185 1.79 -15.94 5.33
N ALA A 186 0.83 -15.91 6.25
CA ALA A 186 0.73 -14.89 7.28
C ALA A 186 1.26 -15.38 8.64
N MET A 187 1.91 -14.50 9.39
CA MET A 187 2.51 -14.81 10.69
C MET A 187 2.60 -13.58 11.60
N PRO A 188 2.56 -13.77 12.94
CA PRO A 188 3.01 -12.76 13.88
C PRO A 188 4.43 -12.29 13.57
N TRP A 189 4.70 -11.00 13.73
CA TRP A 189 6.00 -10.42 13.38
C TRP A 189 7.18 -11.05 14.12
N GLN A 190 6.96 -11.49 15.36
CA GLN A 190 7.97 -12.15 16.19
C GLN A 190 8.49 -13.48 15.62
N ASP A 191 7.75 -14.11 14.70
CA ASP A 191 8.14 -15.36 14.05
C ASP A 191 9.04 -15.12 12.81
N ALA A 192 9.21 -13.86 12.40
CA ALA A 192 10.06 -13.45 11.28
C ALA A 192 11.36 -12.80 11.78
N LYS A 193 12.43 -12.91 10.99
CA LYS A 193 13.70 -12.26 11.30
C LYS A 193 13.94 -11.07 10.38
N LEU A 194 14.10 -9.88 10.96
CA LEU A 194 14.48 -8.68 10.22
C LEU A 194 16.00 -8.67 9.96
N GLU A 195 16.41 -8.34 8.74
CA GLU A 195 17.79 -7.98 8.43
C GLU A 195 17.89 -6.50 8.06
N ASP A 196 18.74 -5.75 8.76
CA ASP A 196 18.96 -4.33 8.47
C ASP A 196 19.72 -4.14 7.16
N THR A 197 18.97 -3.99 6.06
CA THR A 197 19.51 -3.87 4.69
C THR A 197 19.12 -2.57 4.00
N TRP A 198 18.36 -1.69 4.65
CA TRP A 198 17.73 -0.53 4.01
C TRP A 198 18.61 0.71 4.17
N TYR A 199 19.62 0.83 3.30
CA TYR A 199 20.55 1.96 3.23
C TYR A 199 20.43 2.62 1.86
N THR A 200 19.49 3.56 1.73
CA THR A 200 19.12 4.21 0.45
C THR A 200 19.26 5.73 0.53
N SER A 201 19.42 6.39 -0.62
CA SER A 201 19.54 7.86 -0.72
C SER A 201 18.19 8.60 -0.71
N GLY A 202 17.08 7.86 -0.65
CA GLY A 202 15.72 8.38 -0.62
C GLY A 202 14.78 7.27 -0.16
N MET A 203 13.60 7.65 0.31
CA MET A 203 12.67 6.73 0.97
C MET A 203 13.31 6.04 2.18
N ALA A 204 14.30 6.66 2.83
CA ALA A 204 15.06 6.00 3.88
C ALA A 204 14.15 5.64 5.07
N ALA A 205 13.16 6.49 5.38
CA ALA A 205 12.29 6.28 6.53
C ALA A 205 11.26 5.14 6.38
N THR A 206 11.12 4.54 5.19
CA THR A 206 10.17 3.43 4.97
C THR A 206 10.54 2.15 5.71
N SER A 207 11.79 2.04 6.17
CA SER A 207 12.34 0.84 6.81
C SER A 207 12.08 -0.42 5.97
N SER A 208 12.31 -0.36 4.66
CA SER A 208 12.00 -1.47 3.73
C SER A 208 13.08 -2.57 3.75
N HIS A 209 13.45 -2.98 4.95
CA HIS A 209 14.41 -4.04 5.25
C HIS A 209 14.02 -5.38 4.64
N ASP A 210 15.00 -6.27 4.51
CA ASP A 210 14.75 -7.64 4.10
C ASP A 210 14.27 -8.46 5.30
N VAL A 211 13.39 -9.42 5.03
CA VAL A 211 12.85 -10.35 6.02
C VAL A 211 13.30 -11.76 5.68
N VAL A 212 13.88 -12.43 6.66
CA VAL A 212 14.39 -13.80 6.55
C VAL A 212 13.47 -14.74 7.32
N PHE A 213 13.18 -15.86 6.67
CA PHE A 213 12.40 -16.96 7.21
C PHE A 213 13.31 -18.18 7.27
N ASP A 214 13.54 -18.69 8.47
CA ASP A 214 14.35 -19.87 8.74
C ASP A 214 13.47 -20.88 9.47
N ASN A 215 13.01 -21.88 8.71
CA ASN A 215 12.19 -22.97 9.19
C ASN A 215 10.94 -22.54 9.98
N VAL A 216 10.21 -21.51 9.52
CA VAL A 216 9.05 -20.96 10.23
C VAL A 216 7.80 -21.79 9.95
N PHE A 217 7.07 -22.21 10.99
CA PHE A 217 5.80 -22.93 10.83
C PHE A 217 4.64 -21.98 10.59
N ILE A 218 3.80 -22.32 9.60
CA ILE A 218 2.57 -21.60 9.27
C ILE A 218 1.40 -22.57 9.34
N PRO A 219 0.44 -22.39 10.26
CA PRO A 219 -0.75 -23.23 10.30
C PRO A 219 -1.60 -23.00 9.03
N ALA A 220 -2.29 -24.05 8.57
CA ALA A 220 -3.01 -24.02 7.30
C ALA A 220 -4.03 -22.88 7.16
N HIS A 221 -4.67 -22.46 8.26
CA HIS A 221 -5.64 -21.36 8.25
C HIS A 221 -5.02 -19.97 8.04
N ARG A 222 -3.69 -19.83 8.13
CA ARG A 222 -2.92 -18.60 7.85
C ARG A 222 -2.28 -18.63 6.46
N VAL A 223 -2.81 -19.44 5.54
CA VAL A 223 -2.34 -19.54 4.16
C VAL A 223 -3.51 -19.26 3.21
N MET A 224 -3.23 -18.52 2.13
CA MET A 224 -4.16 -18.34 1.02
C MET A 224 -3.48 -18.60 -0.33
N ASP A 225 -4.23 -19.10 -1.31
CA ASP A 225 -3.85 -19.01 -2.72
C ASP A 225 -4.05 -17.56 -3.19
N ALA A 226 -2.97 -16.93 -3.66
CA ALA A 226 -3.00 -15.55 -4.16
C ALA A 226 -3.48 -15.45 -5.61
N THR A 227 -3.63 -16.57 -6.32
CA THR A 227 -3.99 -16.61 -7.74
C THR A 227 -5.38 -16.00 -7.99
N PRO A 228 -6.46 -16.40 -7.28
CA PRO A 228 -7.78 -15.81 -7.46
C PRO A 228 -7.84 -14.32 -7.08
N ALA A 229 -7.00 -13.87 -6.15
CA ALA A 229 -6.93 -12.46 -5.77
C ALA A 229 -6.54 -11.54 -6.95
N ARG A 230 -5.78 -12.06 -7.94
CA ARG A 230 -5.37 -11.29 -9.12
C ARG A 230 -6.53 -10.85 -10.01
N THR A 231 -7.69 -11.49 -9.87
CA THR A 231 -8.93 -11.21 -10.61
C THR A 231 -10.08 -10.78 -9.70
N GLY A 232 -9.84 -10.60 -8.40
CA GLY A 232 -10.86 -10.17 -7.44
C GLY A 232 -11.70 -11.31 -6.86
N GLU A 233 -11.18 -12.54 -6.88
CA GLU A 233 -11.92 -13.76 -6.52
C GLU A 233 -11.35 -14.45 -5.27
N ALA A 234 -10.57 -13.75 -4.44
CA ALA A 234 -10.02 -14.32 -3.22
C ALA A 234 -11.13 -14.82 -2.28
N GLU A 235 -11.06 -16.08 -1.84
CA GLU A 235 -12.11 -16.70 -1.01
C GLU A 235 -12.35 -15.94 0.31
N GLY A 236 -11.28 -15.48 0.97
CA GLY A 236 -11.38 -14.73 2.22
C GLY A 236 -12.07 -13.37 2.06
N GLY A 237 -12.07 -12.80 0.86
CA GLY A 237 -12.78 -11.55 0.56
C GLY A 237 -14.30 -11.73 0.50
N LYS A 238 -14.78 -12.93 0.13
CA LYS A 238 -16.22 -13.22 -0.07
C LYS A 238 -17.04 -13.21 1.22
N ILE A 239 -16.39 -13.22 2.39
CA ILE A 239 -17.07 -13.13 3.69
C ILE A 239 -17.52 -11.70 4.02
N HIS A 240 -17.09 -10.72 3.22
CA HIS A 240 -17.41 -9.31 3.39
C HIS A 240 -18.38 -8.85 2.30
N ASN A 241 -19.38 -8.06 2.66
CA ASN A 241 -20.42 -7.62 1.72
C ASN A 241 -19.95 -6.50 0.76
N SER A 242 -18.89 -5.77 1.11
CA SER A 242 -18.39 -4.65 0.31
C SER A 242 -17.59 -5.14 -0.89
N SER A 243 -17.83 -4.54 -2.06
CA SER A 243 -17.14 -4.88 -3.31
C SER A 243 -15.64 -4.59 -3.26
N ILE A 244 -15.16 -3.76 -2.34
CA ILE A 244 -13.72 -3.44 -2.24
C ILE A 244 -12.88 -4.71 -2.01
N TYR A 245 -13.42 -5.74 -1.36
CA TYR A 245 -12.71 -7.01 -1.13
C TYR A 245 -12.70 -7.94 -2.35
N SER A 246 -13.38 -7.53 -3.43
CA SER A 246 -13.35 -8.14 -4.76
C SER A 246 -12.52 -7.33 -5.77
N SER A 247 -11.75 -6.34 -5.31
CA SER A 247 -10.83 -5.60 -6.18
C SER A 247 -9.68 -6.48 -6.67
N ALA A 248 -9.25 -6.28 -7.92
CA ALA A 248 -8.09 -6.98 -8.45
C ALA A 248 -6.80 -6.56 -7.71
N PHE A 249 -6.03 -7.54 -7.28
CA PHE A 249 -4.87 -7.37 -6.40
C PHE A 249 -3.77 -6.42 -6.91
N THR A 250 -3.31 -6.61 -8.14
CA THR A 250 -2.17 -5.85 -8.67
C THR A 250 -2.47 -4.35 -8.84
N PRO A 251 -3.61 -3.93 -9.41
CA PRO A 251 -3.99 -2.52 -9.46
C PRO A 251 -4.05 -1.83 -8.09
N MET A 252 -4.56 -2.51 -7.05
CA MET A 252 -4.63 -1.96 -5.69
C MET A 252 -3.24 -1.58 -5.17
N LEU A 253 -2.26 -2.49 -5.32
CA LEU A 253 -0.88 -2.23 -4.94
C LEU A 253 -0.23 -1.12 -5.76
N ALA A 254 -0.47 -1.08 -7.06
CA ALA A 254 0.06 -0.05 -7.94
C ALA A 254 -0.44 1.34 -7.54
N VAL A 255 -1.75 1.51 -7.30
CA VAL A 255 -2.33 2.78 -6.87
C VAL A 255 -1.82 3.19 -5.49
N SER A 256 -1.67 2.25 -4.56
CA SER A 256 -1.14 2.54 -3.22
C SER A 256 0.27 3.14 -3.29
N ALA A 257 1.16 2.51 -4.05
CA ALA A 257 2.51 3.02 -4.27
C ALA A 257 2.52 4.37 -5.02
N LEU A 258 1.77 4.47 -6.12
CA LEU A 258 1.71 5.67 -6.94
C LEU A 258 1.09 6.86 -6.19
N SER A 259 0.17 6.62 -5.25
CA SER A 259 -0.50 7.69 -4.51
C SER A 259 0.49 8.51 -3.67
N ALA A 260 1.42 7.85 -2.99
CA ALA A 260 2.48 8.50 -2.25
C ALA A 260 3.47 9.24 -3.18
N MET A 261 3.85 8.61 -4.30
CA MET A 261 4.75 9.22 -5.28
C MET A 261 4.16 10.48 -5.91
N VAL A 262 2.94 10.38 -6.44
CA VAL A 262 2.23 11.51 -7.07
C VAL A 262 2.02 12.65 -6.08
N ALA A 263 1.60 12.33 -4.85
CA ALA A 263 1.41 13.33 -3.80
C ALA A 263 2.73 13.98 -3.36
N GLY A 264 3.81 13.22 -3.24
CA GLY A 264 5.14 13.76 -2.98
C GLY A 264 5.61 14.68 -4.12
N THR A 265 5.39 14.31 -5.38
CA THR A 265 5.71 15.16 -6.55
C THR A 265 4.93 16.47 -6.55
N LEU A 266 3.65 16.47 -6.14
CA LEU A 266 2.90 17.71 -5.92
C LEU A 266 3.56 18.61 -4.86
N GLY A 267 3.99 18.02 -3.74
CA GLY A 267 4.71 18.74 -2.69
C GLY A 267 6.03 19.35 -3.19
N VAL A 268 6.82 18.57 -3.92
CA VAL A 268 8.08 19.03 -4.52
C VAL A 268 7.85 20.15 -5.55
N SER A 269 6.83 20.03 -6.39
CA SER A 269 6.44 21.07 -7.35
C SER A 269 6.11 22.39 -6.64
N ALA A 270 5.24 22.33 -5.63
CA ALA A 270 4.86 23.50 -4.84
C ALA A 270 6.07 24.14 -4.14
N HIS A 271 6.93 23.31 -3.54
CA HIS A 271 8.15 23.79 -2.90
C HIS A 271 9.14 24.42 -3.89
N ALA A 272 9.26 23.88 -5.11
CA ALA A 272 10.11 24.47 -6.15
C ALA A 272 9.62 25.87 -6.56
N VAL A 273 8.30 26.08 -6.62
CA VAL A 273 7.71 27.40 -6.87
C VAL A 273 8.00 28.37 -5.72
N GLU A 274 7.75 27.96 -4.47
CA GLU A 274 8.06 28.76 -3.27
C GLU A 274 9.55 29.14 -3.22
N ARG A 275 10.43 28.16 -3.49
CA ARG A 275 11.87 28.38 -3.53
C ARG A 275 12.28 29.39 -4.60
N ALA A 276 11.64 29.35 -5.77
CA ALA A 276 11.92 30.27 -6.87
C ALA A 276 11.50 31.72 -6.54
N GLN A 277 10.49 31.91 -5.69
CA GLN A 277 10.06 33.25 -5.23
C GLN A 277 11.11 33.92 -4.33
N THR A 278 11.82 33.13 -3.53
CA THR A 278 12.79 33.62 -2.53
C THR A 278 14.25 33.49 -2.99
N PHE A 279 14.52 32.79 -4.09
CA PHE A 279 15.87 32.58 -4.59
C PHE A 279 16.49 33.86 -5.16
N LEU A 280 17.67 34.21 -4.65
CA LEU A 280 18.54 35.23 -5.21
C LEU A 280 19.79 34.55 -5.77
N SER A 281 20.19 34.94 -6.99
CA SER A 281 21.43 34.44 -7.61
C SER A 281 22.64 34.77 -6.72
N THR A 282 23.47 33.76 -6.45
CA THR A 282 24.71 33.94 -5.66
C THR A 282 25.66 34.95 -6.29
N TYR A 283 25.71 35.02 -7.63
CA TYR A 283 26.63 35.92 -8.33
C TYR A 283 26.08 37.34 -8.48
N SER A 284 24.78 37.51 -8.71
CA SER A 284 24.20 38.82 -9.04
C SER A 284 23.32 39.42 -7.96
N GLY A 285 22.93 38.65 -6.93
CA GLY A 285 21.97 39.06 -5.90
C GLY A 285 20.55 39.29 -6.42
N LYS A 286 20.30 39.05 -7.71
CA LYS A 286 19.00 39.33 -8.35
C LYS A 286 18.05 38.14 -8.21
N SER A 287 16.78 38.48 -8.04
CA SER A 287 15.68 37.52 -8.15
C SER A 287 15.52 37.05 -9.60
N SER A 288 15.03 35.82 -9.77
CA SER A 288 14.69 35.23 -11.07
C SER A 288 13.18 35.09 -11.28
N VAL A 289 12.36 35.72 -10.44
CA VAL A 289 10.88 35.59 -10.50
C VAL A 289 10.30 36.01 -11.85
N ASP A 290 10.87 37.02 -12.50
CA ASP A 290 10.42 37.52 -13.80
C ASP A 290 11.03 36.78 -15.00
N ASN A 291 11.83 35.73 -14.77
CA ASN A 291 12.45 34.95 -15.84
C ASN A 291 11.41 34.01 -16.49
N PRO A 292 10.96 34.27 -17.74
CA PRO A 292 9.90 33.48 -18.34
C PRO A 292 10.30 32.03 -18.59
N ALA A 293 11.58 31.75 -18.85
CA ALA A 293 12.07 30.39 -19.05
C ALA A 293 12.02 29.56 -17.76
N LEU A 294 12.28 30.18 -16.60
CA LEU A 294 12.12 29.54 -15.30
C LEU A 294 10.63 29.28 -15.00
N GLN A 295 9.78 30.29 -15.20
CA GLN A 295 8.32 30.17 -15.01
C GLN A 295 7.73 29.02 -15.84
N ILE A 296 8.07 28.94 -17.14
CA ILE A 296 7.58 27.87 -18.02
C ILE A 296 8.05 26.47 -17.55
N ARG A 297 9.28 26.34 -17.05
CA ARG A 297 9.80 25.05 -16.56
C ARG A 297 9.07 24.60 -15.30
N LEU A 298 8.89 25.49 -14.33
CA LEU A 298 8.14 25.20 -13.11
C LEU A 298 6.68 24.88 -13.42
N ALA A 299 6.03 25.68 -14.27
CA ALA A 299 4.63 25.44 -14.68
C ALA A 299 4.45 24.08 -15.40
N LYS A 300 5.42 23.64 -16.20
CA LYS A 300 5.38 22.31 -16.83
C LYS A 300 5.51 21.18 -15.81
N ALA A 301 6.42 21.31 -14.84
CA ALA A 301 6.56 20.32 -13.77
C ALA A 301 5.28 20.24 -12.92
N ASP A 302 4.70 21.38 -12.61
CA ASP A 302 3.44 21.46 -11.86
C ASP A 302 2.26 20.85 -12.63
N LEU A 303 2.14 21.14 -13.92
CA LEU A 303 1.12 20.54 -14.79
C LEU A 303 1.27 19.03 -14.88
N ALA A 304 2.50 18.50 -14.96
CA ALA A 304 2.74 17.05 -14.95
C ALA A 304 2.27 16.43 -13.63
N ALA A 305 2.63 17.01 -12.49
CA ALA A 305 2.22 16.54 -11.16
C ALA A 305 0.68 16.57 -10.99
N GLN A 306 0.02 17.65 -11.41
CA GLN A 306 -1.43 17.77 -11.39
C GLN A 306 -2.10 16.75 -12.33
N THR A 307 -1.53 16.51 -13.51
CA THR A 307 -2.03 15.51 -14.46
C THR A 307 -1.96 14.11 -13.86
N ALA A 308 -0.82 13.75 -13.26
CA ALA A 308 -0.65 12.49 -12.53
C ALA A 308 -1.66 12.35 -11.38
N SER A 309 -1.92 13.42 -10.64
CA SER A 309 -2.92 13.50 -9.56
C SER A 309 -4.33 13.18 -10.06
N THR A 310 -4.77 13.81 -11.16
CA THR A 310 -6.08 13.55 -11.74
C THR A 310 -6.17 12.12 -12.29
N MET A 311 -5.11 11.63 -12.95
CA MET A 311 -5.09 10.28 -13.51
C MET A 311 -5.15 9.19 -12.45
N ILE A 312 -4.49 9.38 -11.29
CA ILE A 312 -4.57 8.39 -10.21
C ILE A 312 -5.95 8.38 -9.54
N ASP A 313 -6.64 9.51 -9.44
CA ASP A 313 -8.03 9.55 -8.95
C ASP A 313 -8.97 8.80 -9.90
N ALA A 314 -8.80 9.01 -11.21
CA ALA A 314 -9.57 8.28 -12.23
C ALA A 314 -9.27 6.77 -12.18
N LEU A 315 -8.00 6.37 -12.01
CA LEU A 315 -7.61 4.97 -11.89
C LEU A 315 -8.21 4.30 -10.64
N ALA A 316 -8.19 4.99 -9.50
CA ALA A 316 -8.79 4.50 -8.27
C ALA A 316 -10.31 4.25 -8.44
N ALA A 317 -11.02 5.19 -9.06
CA ALA A 317 -12.44 5.03 -9.37
C ALA A 317 -12.70 3.88 -10.36
N GLU A 318 -11.85 3.70 -11.38
CA GLU A 318 -11.95 2.57 -12.32
C GLU A 318 -11.79 1.22 -11.60
N ILE A 319 -10.87 1.11 -10.64
CA ILE A 319 -10.66 -0.11 -9.84
C ILE A 319 -11.89 -0.43 -8.98
N GLU A 320 -12.47 0.56 -8.31
CA GLU A 320 -13.66 0.36 -7.47
C GLU A 320 -14.88 -0.04 -8.31
N ALA A 321 -15.05 0.57 -9.49
CA ALA A 321 -16.13 0.20 -10.41
C ALA A 321 -15.97 -1.23 -10.92
N ASP A 322 -14.75 -1.65 -11.25
CA ASP A 322 -14.48 -3.01 -11.72
C ASP A 322 -14.67 -4.08 -10.63
N ALA A 323 -14.48 -3.71 -9.37
CA ALA A 323 -14.65 -4.61 -8.24
C ALA A 323 -16.12 -5.02 -8.00
N LEU A 324 -17.09 -4.33 -8.61
CA LEU A 324 -18.51 -4.66 -8.53
C LEU A 324 -18.87 -5.94 -9.32
N ALA A 325 -18.03 -6.35 -10.26
CA ALA A 325 -18.30 -7.49 -11.14
C ALA A 325 -17.04 -8.35 -11.39
N PRO A 326 -16.54 -9.06 -10.36
CA PRO A 326 -15.45 -10.02 -10.55
C PRO A 326 -15.91 -11.25 -11.38
N PRO A 327 -15.01 -11.96 -12.09
CA PRO A 327 -13.60 -11.65 -12.25
C PRO A 327 -13.35 -10.40 -13.09
N VAL A 328 -12.40 -9.56 -12.67
CA VAL A 328 -12.01 -8.39 -13.47
C VAL A 328 -11.37 -8.84 -14.79
N PRO A 329 -11.95 -8.50 -15.96
CA PRO A 329 -11.47 -8.96 -17.26
C PRO A 329 -10.03 -8.55 -17.55
N ILE A 330 -9.34 -9.30 -18.41
CA ILE A 330 -7.93 -9.05 -18.73
C ILE A 330 -7.75 -7.68 -19.40
N GLU A 331 -8.70 -7.22 -20.19
CA GLU A 331 -8.70 -5.93 -20.89
C GLU A 331 -8.73 -4.77 -19.88
N ARG A 332 -9.59 -4.88 -18.85
CA ARG A 332 -9.68 -3.91 -17.76
C ARG A 332 -8.40 -3.87 -16.94
N ARG A 333 -7.87 -5.04 -16.56
CA ARG A 333 -6.58 -5.13 -15.84
C ARG A 333 -5.39 -4.65 -16.69
N ALA A 334 -5.42 -4.85 -18.01
CA ALA A 334 -4.40 -4.35 -18.93
C ALA A 334 -4.44 -2.82 -19.02
N ARG A 335 -5.64 -2.23 -19.12
CA ARG A 335 -5.85 -0.79 -19.05
C ARG A 335 -5.34 -0.20 -17.73
N GLN A 336 -5.67 -0.79 -16.59
CA GLN A 336 -5.20 -0.34 -15.28
C GLN A 336 -3.67 -0.39 -15.16
N ARG A 337 -3.02 -1.44 -15.70
CA ARG A 337 -1.54 -1.50 -15.79
C ARG A 337 -0.97 -0.41 -16.67
N ALA A 338 -1.58 -0.14 -17.83
CA ALA A 338 -1.15 0.91 -18.73
C ALA A 338 -1.27 2.30 -18.09
N MET A 339 -2.39 2.59 -17.41
CA MET A 339 -2.57 3.83 -16.65
C MET A 339 -1.53 3.95 -15.53
N SER A 340 -1.32 2.88 -14.75
CA SER A 340 -0.32 2.87 -13.67
C SER A 340 1.08 3.17 -14.21
N SER A 341 1.48 2.50 -15.30
CA SER A 341 2.78 2.72 -15.94
C SER A 341 2.94 4.13 -16.50
N PHE A 342 1.87 4.70 -17.05
CA PHE A 342 1.90 6.06 -17.58
C PHE A 342 2.01 7.10 -16.47
N ILE A 343 1.25 6.93 -15.38
CA ILE A 343 1.35 7.78 -14.17
C ILE A 343 2.77 7.73 -13.62
N ALA A 344 3.38 6.55 -13.54
CA ALA A 344 4.76 6.38 -13.05
C ALA A 344 5.83 7.07 -13.92
N SER A 345 5.52 7.35 -15.19
CA SER A 345 6.46 7.95 -16.14
C SER A 345 6.42 9.48 -16.20
N MET A 346 5.42 10.10 -15.56
CA MET A 346 5.27 11.56 -15.45
C MET A 346 6.06 12.10 -14.26
#